data_AF-E8ZI77-F1
#
_entry.id   AF-E8ZI77-F1
#
_cell.length_a   1.000
_cell.length_b   1.000
_cell.length_c   1.000
_cell.angle_alpha   90.00
_cell.angle_beta   90.00
_cell.angle_gamma   90.00
#
_symmetry.space_group_name_H-M   'P 1'
#
loop_
_entity.id
_entity.type
_entity.pdbx_description
1 polymer ?
#
loop_
_entity_poly.entity_id
_entity_poly.type
_entity_poly.pdbx_seq_one_letter_code
_entity_poly.pdbx_strand_id
1 'polypeptide(L)'
;MNHQSSSLLLKGIVGTVLTSSILGGMTGLYRLSFPTKIDQLVKRHTTNVLLSDDSSDSWNGPWKRFKEYGPKSDYWKISEPYSETPPEDFKKKCKENSQKTASGIWSSLFYEVVYFCTVS
;
A
#
# COMPACT_ATOMS: atom_id res chain seq x y z
N MET A 1 38.79 -0.43 -48.42
CA MET A 1 37.32 -0.60 -48.29
C MET A 1 36.96 -0.39 -46.83
N ASN A 2 36.00 0.51 -46.58
CA ASN A 2 35.50 0.90 -45.27
C ASN A 2 34.89 -0.28 -44.50
N HIS A 3 35.11 -0.33 -43.17
CA HIS A 3 33.98 -0.38 -42.24
C HIS A 3 34.38 0.09 -40.83
N GLN A 4 33.71 1.16 -40.40
CA GLN A 4 33.53 1.57 -39.01
C GLN A 4 32.90 0.43 -38.18
N SER A 5 33.32 0.22 -36.94
CA SER A 5 32.73 0.90 -35.77
C SER A 5 33.19 0.30 -34.43
N SER A 6 33.61 1.20 -33.55
CA SER A 6 33.38 1.26 -32.11
C SER A 6 33.94 0.16 -31.18
N SER A 7 35.00 0.57 -30.50
CA SER A 7 35.52 0.06 -29.22
C SER A 7 34.42 -0.18 -28.18
N LEU A 8 34.39 -1.39 -27.63
CA LEU A 8 33.79 -1.69 -26.32
C LEU A 8 34.89 -2.25 -25.41
N LEU A 9 35.69 -1.34 -24.84
CA LEU A 9 36.47 -1.62 -23.65
C LEU A 9 35.52 -1.64 -22.44
N LEU A 10 34.97 -2.80 -22.09
CA LEU A 10 34.54 -3.03 -20.71
C LEU A 10 35.66 -3.77 -19.98
N LYS A 11 36.34 -2.99 -19.13
CA LYS A 11 37.42 -3.42 -18.25
C LYS A 11 36.86 -4.31 -17.12
N GLY A 12 37.54 -5.42 -16.86
CA GLY A 12 37.61 -6.04 -15.54
C GLY A 12 36.75 -7.29 -15.30
N ILE A 13 37.20 -8.45 -15.78
CA ILE A 13 36.83 -9.75 -15.19
C ILE A 13 37.84 -10.03 -14.08
N VAL A 14 37.39 -10.01 -12.82
CA VAL A 14 38.05 -10.73 -11.73
C VAL A 14 37.06 -11.80 -11.29
N GLY A 15 37.46 -13.05 -11.53
CA GLY A 15 36.58 -14.19 -11.57
C GLY A 15 36.07 -14.67 -10.21
N THR A 16 34.93 -15.33 -10.26
CA THR A 16 34.71 -16.56 -9.51
C THR A 16 34.15 -17.58 -10.50
N VAL A 17 34.84 -18.71 -10.63
CA VAL A 17 34.34 -19.86 -11.38
C VAL A 17 33.12 -20.37 -10.61
N LEU A 18 31.92 -20.15 -11.15
CA LEU A 18 30.72 -20.83 -10.63
C LEU A 18 30.82 -22.28 -11.07
N THR A 19 31.37 -23.12 -10.20
CA THR A 19 31.34 -24.58 -10.38
C THR A 19 29.88 -25.03 -10.35
N SER A 20 29.41 -25.52 -11.49
CA SER A 20 28.04 -26.00 -11.68
C SER A 20 27.83 -27.35 -10.99
N SER A 21 27.07 -27.33 -9.91
CA SER A 21 26.45 -28.50 -9.26
C SER A 21 25.60 -27.93 -8.12
N ILE A 22 24.27 -28.08 -8.01
CA ILE A 22 23.42 -29.29 -7.96
C ILE A 22 21.99 -28.90 -8.38
N LEU A 23 21.19 -29.86 -8.84
CA LEU A 23 19.75 -29.77 -9.12
C LEU A 23 18.94 -29.05 -8.03
N GLY A 24 18.17 -28.03 -8.46
CA GLY A 24 16.88 -27.65 -7.88
C GLY A 24 16.87 -27.02 -6.48
N GLY A 25 16.74 -25.69 -6.44
CA GLY A 25 16.03 -25.01 -5.35
C GLY A 25 16.82 -23.91 -4.63
N MET A 26 16.08 -22.84 -4.31
CA MET A 26 16.48 -21.68 -3.50
C MET A 26 17.20 -20.54 -4.26
N THR A 27 16.65 -20.11 -5.40
CA THR A 27 16.46 -18.66 -5.54
C THR A 27 15.36 -18.27 -4.56
N GLY A 28 15.74 -18.14 -3.29
CA GLY A 28 14.98 -17.34 -2.36
C GLY A 28 14.97 -15.94 -2.93
N LEU A 29 13.98 -15.68 -3.80
CA LEU A 29 13.61 -14.34 -4.19
C LEU A 29 13.35 -13.66 -2.88
N TYR A 30 14.29 -12.81 -2.44
CA TYR A 30 13.96 -11.72 -1.56
C TYR A 30 12.69 -11.14 -2.16
N ARG A 31 11.53 -11.37 -1.52
CA ARG A 31 10.34 -10.63 -1.84
C ARG A 31 10.73 -9.21 -1.49
N LEU A 32 11.29 -8.52 -2.48
CA LEU A 32 11.40 -7.08 -2.49
C LEU A 32 9.96 -6.63 -2.30
N SER A 33 9.61 -6.36 -1.05
CA SER A 33 8.28 -5.91 -0.67
C SER A 33 8.21 -4.46 -1.12
N PHE A 34 8.08 -4.29 -2.43
CA PHE A 34 8.00 -2.98 -3.06
C PHE A 34 6.78 -2.28 -2.46
N PRO A 35 6.93 -1.03 -1.99
CA PRO A 35 5.82 -0.27 -1.44
C PRO A 35 4.65 -0.27 -2.44
N THR A 36 3.50 -0.80 -2.00
CA THR A 36 2.29 -0.91 -2.82
C THR A 36 1.24 0.03 -2.26
N LYS A 37 0.42 0.65 -3.11
CA LYS A 37 -0.67 1.50 -2.63
C LYS A 37 -1.66 0.69 -1.78
N ILE A 38 -2.16 1.31 -0.72
CA ILE A 38 -3.07 0.63 0.22
C ILE A 38 -4.37 0.22 -0.47
N ASP A 39 -4.93 1.03 -1.37
CA ASP A 39 -6.11 0.66 -2.16
C ASP A 39 -5.93 -0.65 -2.95
N GLN A 40 -4.74 -0.87 -3.53
CA GLN A 40 -4.38 -2.10 -4.22
C GLN A 40 -4.22 -3.27 -3.23
N LEU A 41 -3.64 -3.01 -2.05
CA LEU A 41 -3.53 -4.03 -1.00
C LEU A 41 -4.91 -4.45 -0.50
N VAL A 42 -5.84 -3.51 -0.29
CA VAL A 42 -7.22 -3.78 0.14
C VAL A 42 -7.92 -4.67 -0.88
N LYS A 43 -7.86 -4.31 -2.17
CA LYS A 43 -8.44 -5.09 -3.27
C LYS A 43 -7.87 -6.51 -3.38
N ARG A 44 -6.59 -6.71 -3.02
CA ARG A 44 -5.91 -8.00 -3.15
C ARG A 44 -6.12 -8.92 -1.94
N HIS A 45 -6.25 -8.34 -0.74
CA HIS A 45 -6.15 -9.08 0.52
C HIS A 45 -7.43 -9.05 1.36
N THR A 46 -8.46 -8.33 0.94
CA THR A 46 -9.74 -8.26 1.66
C THR A 46 -10.90 -8.43 0.69
N THR A 47 -12.05 -8.83 1.20
CA THR A 47 -13.33 -8.82 0.47
C THR A 47 -14.05 -7.48 0.59
N ASN A 48 -13.51 -6.54 1.36
CA ASN A 48 -14.17 -5.28 1.65
C ASN A 48 -14.04 -4.31 0.48
N VAL A 49 -15.06 -3.48 0.30
CA VAL A 49 -15.11 -2.43 -0.71
C VAL A 49 -14.63 -1.13 -0.09
N LEU A 50 -13.57 -0.56 -0.64
CA LEU A 50 -13.11 0.78 -0.29
C LEU A 50 -14.12 1.82 -0.77
N LEU A 51 -14.59 2.67 0.14
CA LEU A 51 -15.51 3.74 -0.17
C LEU A 51 -14.78 4.90 -0.86
N SER A 52 -15.36 5.39 -1.95
CA SER A 52 -14.83 6.51 -2.75
C SER A 52 -15.82 7.64 -2.99
N ASP A 53 -17.10 7.41 -2.72
CA ASP A 53 -18.19 8.27 -3.19
C ASP A 53 -18.76 9.09 -2.05
N ASP A 54 -18.70 10.42 -2.18
CA ASP A 54 -19.02 11.38 -1.11
C ASP A 54 -20.52 11.40 -0.73
N SER A 55 -21.40 10.86 -1.58
CA SER A 55 -22.86 10.91 -1.45
C SER A 55 -23.52 9.66 -0.84
N SER A 56 -22.75 8.65 -0.43
CA SER A 56 -23.33 7.38 0.03
C SER A 56 -23.55 7.33 1.55
N ASP A 57 -24.72 6.83 1.99
CA ASP A 57 -25.00 6.48 3.39
C ASP A 57 -24.04 5.42 3.95
N SER A 58 -23.30 4.76 3.06
CA SER A 58 -22.27 3.76 3.36
C SER A 58 -21.17 4.27 4.29
N TRP A 59 -20.97 5.59 4.40
CA TRP A 59 -19.99 6.19 5.31
C TRP A 59 -20.38 6.13 6.79
N ASN A 60 -21.66 5.90 7.11
CA ASN A 60 -22.14 5.90 8.50
C ASN A 60 -21.50 4.80 9.36
N GLY A 61 -21.38 3.59 8.83
CA GLY A 61 -20.75 2.46 9.52
C GLY A 61 -19.24 2.67 9.81
N PRO A 62 -18.42 3.01 8.80
CA PRO A 62 -17.02 3.38 9.01
C PRO A 62 -16.84 4.59 9.91
N TRP A 63 -17.70 5.62 9.81
CA TRP A 63 -17.64 6.78 10.71
C TRP A 63 -17.93 6.40 12.15
N LYS A 64 -18.94 5.56 12.40
CA LYS A 64 -19.23 5.04 13.75
C LYS A 64 -18.01 4.32 14.34
N ARG A 65 -17.36 3.44 13.57
CA ARG A 65 -16.10 2.78 13.98
C ARG A 65 -15.01 3.80 14.29
N PHE A 66 -14.86 4.82 13.44
CA PHE A 66 -13.90 5.89 13.69
C PHE A 66 -14.22 6.65 14.98
N LYS A 67 -15.48 6.94 15.32
CA LYS A 67 -15.85 7.59 16.59
C LYS A 67 -15.64 6.70 17.82
N GLU A 68 -15.81 5.39 17.69
CA GLU A 68 -15.60 4.46 18.81
C GLU A 68 -14.10 4.28 19.13
N TYR A 69 -13.23 4.31 18.12
CA TYR A 69 -11.80 4.03 18.25
C TYR A 69 -10.89 5.26 18.14
N GLY A 70 -11.23 6.20 17.25
CA GLY A 70 -10.40 7.29 16.75
C GLY A 70 -10.30 8.55 17.63
N PRO A 71 -11.36 9.09 18.28
CA PRO A 71 -11.27 10.37 18.98
C PRO A 71 -10.39 10.33 20.24
N LYS A 72 -9.94 9.15 20.69
CA LYS A 72 -9.00 9.01 21.81
C LYS A 72 -7.53 9.24 21.44
N SER A 73 -7.21 9.56 20.18
CA SER A 73 -5.83 9.38 19.69
C SER A 73 -5.34 10.32 18.57
N ASP A 74 -6.14 11.29 18.11
CA ASP A 74 -5.73 12.27 17.08
C ASP A 74 -5.19 11.71 15.74
N TYR A 75 -5.30 10.40 15.46
CA TYR A 75 -4.59 9.72 14.36
C TYR A 75 -4.64 10.49 13.03
N TRP A 76 -5.82 10.96 12.64
CA TRP A 76 -6.04 11.62 11.35
C TRP A 76 -6.38 13.11 11.46
N LYS A 77 -6.43 13.65 12.70
CA LYS A 77 -6.78 15.06 13.01
C LYS A 77 -8.04 15.54 12.26
N ILE A 78 -9.15 14.83 12.50
CA ILE A 78 -10.45 15.19 11.94
C ILE A 78 -10.96 16.45 12.65
N SER A 79 -11.43 17.45 11.89
CA SER A 79 -11.89 18.75 12.40
C SER A 79 -13.18 18.64 13.18
N GLU A 80 -14.05 17.71 12.81
CA GLU A 80 -15.36 17.48 13.46
C GLU A 80 -15.47 16.05 14.01
N PRO A 81 -14.64 15.65 14.98
CA PRO A 81 -14.57 14.26 15.45
C PRO A 81 -15.85 13.80 16.18
N TYR A 82 -16.71 14.74 16.58
CA TYR A 82 -17.98 14.50 17.29
C TYR A 82 -19.21 14.66 16.40
N SER A 83 -19.03 14.89 15.09
CA SER A 83 -20.18 15.05 14.18
C SER A 83 -21.04 13.78 14.16
N GLU A 84 -22.36 13.95 14.08
CA GLU A 84 -23.28 12.82 13.94
C GLU A 84 -23.16 12.18 12.56
N THR A 85 -22.98 13.01 11.54
CA THR A 85 -22.74 12.58 10.17
C THR A 85 -21.25 12.51 9.86
N PRO A 86 -20.80 11.64 8.92
CA PRO A 86 -19.41 11.57 8.50
C PRO A 86 -18.98 12.91 7.89
N PRO A 87 -18.01 13.64 8.47
CA PRO A 87 -17.58 14.90 7.91
C PRO A 87 -16.69 14.68 6.67
N GLU A 88 -16.63 15.69 5.79
CA GLU A 88 -15.94 15.59 4.51
C GLU A 88 -14.42 15.35 4.65
N ASP A 89 -13.82 15.90 5.69
CA ASP A 89 -12.40 15.71 5.97
C ASP A 89 -12.06 14.26 6.35
N PHE A 90 -12.97 13.53 7.01
CA PHE A 90 -12.86 12.10 7.26
C PHE A 90 -12.87 11.30 5.95
N LYS A 91 -13.84 11.57 5.06
CA LYS A 91 -13.93 10.92 3.73
C LYS A 91 -12.65 11.21 2.91
N LYS A 92 -12.21 12.47 2.93
CA LYS A 92 -10.96 12.90 2.30
C LYS A 92 -9.75 12.16 2.87
N LYS A 93 -9.67 11.96 4.19
CA LYS A 93 -8.59 11.21 4.82
C LYS A 93 -8.57 9.74 4.40
N CYS A 94 -9.74 9.12 4.27
CA CYS A 94 -9.84 7.78 3.70
C CYS A 94 -9.27 7.71 2.28
N LYS A 95 -9.62 8.68 1.43
CA LYS A 95 -9.07 8.78 0.06
C LYS A 95 -7.56 9.03 0.07
N GLU A 96 -7.07 9.98 0.85
CA GLU A 96 -5.63 10.30 0.96
C GLU A 96 -4.83 9.09 1.48
N ASN A 97 -5.30 8.44 2.54
CA ASN A 97 -4.60 7.34 3.18
C ASN A 97 -4.60 6.06 2.33
N SER A 98 -5.69 5.77 1.62
CA SER A 98 -5.72 4.63 0.69
C SER A 98 -4.77 4.77 -0.50
N GLN A 99 -4.40 5.99 -0.88
CA GLN A 99 -3.43 6.25 -1.94
C GLN A 99 -1.96 6.22 -1.47
N LYS A 100 -1.70 6.19 -0.16
CA LYS A 100 -0.35 6.03 0.38
C LYS A 100 0.18 4.63 0.12
N THR A 101 1.49 4.51 0.01
CA THR A 101 2.17 3.22 -0.13
C THR A 101 2.47 2.61 1.22
N ALA A 102 2.41 1.28 1.29
CA ALA A 102 2.80 0.49 2.44
C ALA A 102 3.67 -0.69 2.00
N SER A 103 4.59 -1.10 2.86
CA SER A 103 5.44 -2.30 2.63
C SER A 103 4.66 -3.62 2.71
N GLY A 104 3.37 -3.57 3.06
CA GLY A 104 2.47 -4.73 3.09
C GLY A 104 1.26 -4.53 4.01
N ILE A 105 0.52 -5.62 4.22
CA ILE A 105 -0.71 -5.66 5.02
C ILE A 105 -0.51 -5.47 6.54
N TRP A 106 0.74 -5.54 7.01
CA TRP A 106 1.08 -5.39 8.42
C TRP A 106 1.27 -3.93 8.86
N SER A 107 1.14 -2.97 7.93
CA SER A 107 1.23 -1.56 8.28
C SER A 107 0.01 -1.11 9.06
N SER A 108 0.19 -0.27 10.08
CA SER A 108 -0.93 0.29 10.85
C SER A 108 -1.92 1.00 9.93
N LEU A 109 -1.41 1.78 8.98
CA LEU A 109 -2.22 2.52 8.02
C LEU A 109 -3.07 1.60 7.13
N PHE A 110 -2.60 0.39 6.79
CA PHE A 110 -3.43 -0.58 6.07
C PHE A 110 -4.62 -1.01 6.94
N TYR A 111 -4.38 -1.38 8.20
CA TYR A 111 -5.45 -1.76 9.12
C TYR A 111 -6.43 -0.62 9.36
N GLU A 112 -5.94 0.61 9.52
CA GLU A 112 -6.77 1.80 9.70
C GLU A 112 -7.65 2.04 8.46
N VAL A 113 -7.10 1.97 7.25
CA VAL A 113 -7.89 2.15 6.02
C VAL A 113 -8.92 1.04 5.85
N VAL A 114 -8.54 -0.23 6.08
CA VAL A 114 -9.50 -1.35 6.04
C VAL A 114 -10.61 -1.11 7.06
N TYR A 115 -10.27 -0.72 8.28
CA TYR A 115 -11.24 -0.64 9.36
C TYR A 115 -12.07 0.65 9.36
N PHE A 116 -11.60 1.76 8.79
CA PHE A 116 -12.31 3.04 8.79
C PHE A 116 -12.81 3.50 7.42
N CYS A 117 -12.42 2.83 6.32
CA CYS A 117 -12.75 3.31 4.97
C CYS A 117 -13.43 2.26 4.08
N THR A 118 -13.73 1.08 4.62
CA THR A 118 -14.32 -0.01 3.83
C THR A 118 -15.64 -0.50 4.41
N VAL A 119 -16.47 -1.07 3.55
CA VAL A 119 -17.68 -1.84 3.90
C VAL A 119 -17.52 -3.28 3.42
N SER A 120 -18.16 -4.22 4.12
CA SER A 120 -18.20 -5.64 3.72
C SER A 120 -19.39 -5.94 2.82
#